data_AF-A0AAW9KKT4-F1
#
_entry.id   AF-A0AAW9KKT4-F1
#
_cell.length_a   1.000
_cell.length_b   1.000
_cell.length_c   1.000
_cell.angle_alpha   90.00
_cell.angle_beta   90.00
_cell.angle_gamma   90.00
#
_symmetry.space_group_name_H-M   'P 1'
#
loop_
_entity.id
_entity.type
_entity.pdbx_description
1 polymer ?
#
loop_
_entity_poly.entity_id
_entity_poly.type
_entity_poly.pdbx_seq_one_letter_code
_entity_poly.pdbx_strand_id
1 'polypeptide(L)'
;YIAKDYLVPKLLKEHKLTSEQFKVSESAIKEIINCYTREAGVRSLERVLGKLIRKTLTEMIKNNKKTISISANRIEKYLGSKIYTFDIKEKEDRGGVVKGMAWTAAGGDTLPVESVIMKGTGKLILTGQLGDVMQESAKIAFGFVRANSVKYG
;
A
#
# COMPACT_ATOMS: atom_id res chain seq x y z
N TYR A 1 7.65 -13.46 -8.43
CA TYR A 1 7.75 -13.92 -9.82
C TYR A 1 8.13 -12.76 -10.74
N ILE A 2 7.19 -11.91 -11.19
CA ILE A 2 7.44 -10.83 -12.18
C ILE A 2 8.70 -9.99 -11.89
N ALA A 3 8.86 -9.51 -10.66
CA ALA A 3 10.02 -8.71 -10.28
C ALA A 3 11.36 -9.45 -10.46
N LYS A 4 11.41 -10.73 -10.05
CA LYS A 4 12.64 -11.54 -10.02
C LYS A 4 13.04 -12.00 -11.42
N ASP A 5 12.07 -12.42 -12.21
CA ASP A 5 12.32 -13.15 -13.45
C ASP A 5 12.31 -12.23 -14.68
N TYR A 6 11.70 -11.03 -14.56
CA TYR A 6 11.56 -10.09 -15.67
C TYR A 6 12.13 -8.70 -15.35
N LEU A 7 11.66 -8.04 -14.29
CA LEU A 7 12.03 -6.64 -14.03
C LEU A 7 13.50 -6.49 -13.64
N VAL A 8 13.97 -7.28 -12.68
CA VAL A 8 15.37 -7.22 -12.21
C VAL A 8 16.35 -7.56 -13.35
N PRO A 9 16.20 -8.67 -14.10
CA PRO A 9 17.08 -8.97 -15.23
C PRO A 9 17.06 -7.87 -16.31
N LYS A 10 15.89 -7.32 -16.63
CA LYS A 10 15.74 -6.20 -17.57
C LYS A 10 16.55 -4.98 -17.11
N LEU A 11 16.34 -4.54 -15.87
CA LEU A 11 17.02 -3.37 -15.31
C LEU A 11 18.54 -3.58 -15.17
N LEU A 12 18.99 -4.80 -14.85
CA LEU A 12 20.42 -5.12 -14.81
C LEU A 12 21.06 -5.00 -16.20
N LYS A 13 20.38 -5.48 -17.24
CA LYS A 13 20.83 -5.35 -18.63
C LYS A 13 20.95 -3.88 -19.05
N GLU A 14 19.95 -3.05 -18.71
CA GLU A 14 19.97 -1.61 -18.98
C GLU A 14 21.13 -0.89 -18.28
N HIS A 15 21.46 -1.31 -17.05
CA HIS A 15 22.56 -0.75 -16.26
C HIS A 15 23.90 -1.43 -16.46
N LYS A 16 24.03 -2.36 -17.43
CA LYS A 16 25.25 -3.14 -17.72
C LYS A 16 25.84 -3.85 -16.48
N LEU A 17 24.96 -4.37 -15.63
CA LEU A 17 25.32 -5.14 -14.45
C LEU A 17 25.06 -6.63 -14.67
N THR A 18 25.92 -7.48 -14.13
CA THR A 18 25.66 -8.93 -14.09
C THR A 18 24.88 -9.33 -12.84
N SER A 19 24.23 -10.49 -12.88
CA SER A 19 23.55 -11.11 -11.73
C SER A 19 24.49 -11.47 -10.59
N GLU A 20 25.80 -11.51 -10.83
CA GLU A 20 26.82 -11.72 -9.80
C GLU A 20 27.18 -10.41 -9.09
N GLN A 21 27.19 -9.30 -9.83
CA GLN A 21 27.51 -7.98 -9.31
C GLN A 21 26.39 -7.38 -8.46
N PHE A 22 25.12 -7.68 -8.79
CA PHE A 22 23.97 -7.19 -8.04
C PHE A 22 23.00 -8.31 -7.73
N LYS A 23 22.72 -8.50 -6.44
CA LYS A 23 21.71 -9.43 -5.94
C LYS A 23 20.70 -8.71 -5.07
N VAL A 24 19.42 -8.98 -5.27
CA VAL A 24 18.34 -8.52 -4.40
C VAL A 24 17.60 -9.73 -3.86
N SER A 25 17.46 -9.78 -2.54
CA SER A 25 16.73 -10.85 -1.86
C SER A 25 15.23 -10.74 -2.09
N GLU A 26 14.52 -11.86 -1.97
CA GLU A 26 13.05 -11.87 -2.10
C GLU A 26 12.38 -11.03 -1.01
N SER A 27 12.91 -11.05 0.22
CA SER A 27 12.44 -10.20 1.31
C SER A 27 12.60 -8.72 0.98
N ALA A 28 13.69 -8.34 0.32
CA ALA A 28 13.86 -6.97 -0.15
C ALA A 28 12.83 -6.59 -1.23
N ILE A 29 12.56 -7.48 -2.19
CA ILE A 29 11.52 -7.23 -3.20
C ILE A 29 10.15 -7.05 -2.53
N LYS A 30 9.79 -7.91 -1.56
CA LYS A 30 8.52 -7.80 -0.82
C LYS A 30 8.41 -6.49 -0.06
N GLU A 31 9.48 -6.08 0.62
CA GLU A 31 9.53 -4.80 1.34
C GLU A 31 9.33 -3.60 0.38
N ILE A 32 9.95 -3.64 -0.82
CA ILE A 32 9.76 -2.61 -1.84
C ILE A 32 8.30 -2.54 -2.29
N ILE A 33 7.70 -3.70 -2.58
CA ILE A 33 6.30 -3.78 -3.00
C ILE A 33 5.40 -3.18 -1.92
N ASN A 34 5.61 -3.57 -0.67
CA ASN A 34 4.73 -3.22 0.44
C ASN A 34 4.88 -1.76 0.90
N CYS A 35 6.10 -1.22 0.89
CA CYS A 35 6.40 0.05 1.57
C CYS A 35 6.80 1.18 0.62
N TYR A 36 7.06 0.88 -0.66
CA TYR A 36 7.53 1.87 -1.63
C TYR A 36 6.71 1.88 -2.93
N THR A 37 5.70 1.03 -3.06
CA THR A 37 4.78 1.01 -4.20
C THR A 37 3.33 0.92 -3.73
N ARG A 38 2.40 1.52 -4.47
CA ARG A 38 0.95 1.39 -4.24
C ARG A 38 0.24 1.52 -5.59
N GLU A 39 0.14 0.39 -6.29
CA GLU A 39 -0.46 0.27 -7.62
C GLU A 39 -0.94 -1.17 -7.84
N ALA A 40 -1.89 -1.36 -8.76
CA ALA A 40 -2.30 -2.69 -9.21
C ALA A 40 -1.29 -3.32 -10.21
N GLY A 41 -0.51 -2.47 -10.90
CA GLY A 41 0.48 -2.87 -11.89
C GLY A 41 1.89 -3.04 -11.30
N VAL A 42 2.91 -2.85 -12.14
CA VAL A 42 4.34 -2.95 -11.74
C VAL A 42 5.20 -1.78 -12.23
N ARG A 43 4.58 -0.67 -12.68
CA ARG A 43 5.31 0.48 -13.23
C ARG A 43 6.08 1.23 -12.14
N SER A 44 5.43 1.49 -11.00
CA SER A 44 6.08 2.04 -9.82
C SER A 44 7.15 1.09 -9.29
N LEU A 45 6.88 -0.22 -9.27
CA LEU A 45 7.88 -1.22 -8.86
C LEU A 45 9.15 -1.17 -9.72
N GLU A 46 9.01 -1.16 -11.04
CA GLU A 46 10.13 -1.03 -11.98
C GLU A 46 10.93 0.26 -11.74
N ARG A 47 10.24 1.40 -11.57
CA ARG A 47 10.86 2.69 -11.28
C ARG A 47 11.64 2.68 -9.97
N VAL A 48 11.08 2.08 -8.91
CA VAL A 48 11.72 2.00 -7.58
C VAL A 48 12.93 1.06 -7.62
N LEU A 49 12.83 -0.08 -8.28
CA LEU A 49 13.95 -1.00 -8.49
C LEU A 49 15.08 -0.33 -9.29
N GLY A 50 14.75 0.43 -10.33
CA GLY A 50 15.75 1.20 -11.08
C GLY A 50 16.44 2.27 -10.22
N LYS A 51 15.69 2.96 -9.33
CA LYS A 51 16.26 3.91 -8.36
C LYS A 51 17.23 3.20 -7.40
N LEU A 52 16.85 2.02 -6.90
CA LEU A 52 17.70 1.20 -6.03
C LEU A 52 19.01 0.85 -6.74
N ILE A 53 18.94 0.30 -7.96
CA ILE A 53 20.12 -0.11 -8.75
C ILE A 53 21.08 1.08 -8.97
N ARG A 54 20.56 2.25 -9.37
CA ARG A 54 21.40 3.45 -9.57
C ARG A 54 22.10 3.91 -8.28
N LYS A 55 21.40 3.88 -7.15
CA LYS A 55 21.97 4.23 -5.84
C LYS A 55 23.04 3.23 -5.40
N THR A 56 22.79 1.95 -5.58
CA THR A 56 23.76 0.90 -5.26
C THR A 56 24.98 0.96 -6.17
N LEU A 57 24.81 1.24 -7.46
CA LEU A 57 25.90 1.40 -8.40
C LEU A 57 26.82 2.57 -8.02
N THR A 58 26.22 3.68 -7.58
CA THR A 58 26.99 4.84 -7.08
C THR A 58 27.80 4.46 -5.84
N GLU A 59 27.25 3.67 -4.91
CA GLU A 59 28.00 3.16 -3.75
C GLU A 59 29.13 2.21 -4.16
N MET A 60 28.88 1.32 -5.13
CA MET A 60 29.88 0.37 -5.63
C MET A 60 31.09 1.10 -6.21
N ILE A 61 30.86 2.14 -7.02
CA ILE A 61 31.92 2.96 -7.60
C ILE A 61 32.69 3.70 -6.50
N LYS A 62 31.99 4.39 -5.59
CA LYS A 62 32.64 5.17 -4.51
C LYS A 62 33.51 4.32 -3.58
N ASN A 63 33.06 3.11 -3.28
CA ASN A 63 33.76 2.21 -2.34
C ASN A 63 34.59 1.14 -3.04
N ASN A 64 34.78 1.24 -4.36
CA ASN A 64 35.47 0.26 -5.20
C ASN A 64 35.01 -1.20 -4.97
N LYS A 65 33.70 -1.40 -4.72
CA LYS A 65 33.11 -2.72 -4.48
C LYS A 65 32.70 -3.36 -5.80
N LYS A 66 33.13 -4.60 -6.03
CA LYS A 66 32.78 -5.37 -7.23
C LYS A 66 31.38 -5.99 -7.19
N THR A 67 30.85 -6.25 -6.01
CA THR A 67 29.56 -6.93 -5.82
C THR A 67 28.74 -6.29 -4.70
N ILE A 68 27.41 -6.30 -4.83
CA ILE A 68 26.48 -5.84 -3.79
C ILE A 68 25.27 -6.76 -3.67
N SER A 69 24.87 -7.03 -2.43
CA SER A 69 23.67 -7.79 -2.10
C SER A 69 22.75 -6.95 -1.22
N ILE A 70 21.47 -6.87 -1.59
CA ILE A 70 20.45 -6.07 -0.94
C ILE A 70 19.42 -6.96 -0.22
N SER A 71 19.43 -6.84 1.10
CA SER A 71 18.45 -7.39 2.04
C SER A 71 17.45 -6.33 2.48
N ALA A 72 16.32 -6.75 3.07
CA ALA A 72 15.24 -5.84 3.48
C ALA A 72 15.72 -4.70 4.40
N ASN A 73 16.58 -5.01 5.37
CA ASN A 73 17.17 -4.02 6.29
C ASN A 73 18.06 -2.95 5.62
N ARG A 74 18.52 -3.18 4.39
CA ARG A 74 19.36 -2.23 3.65
C ARG A 74 18.55 -1.32 2.74
N ILE A 75 17.27 -1.59 2.51
CA ILE A 75 16.45 -0.81 1.57
C ILE A 75 16.36 0.65 1.97
N GLU A 76 16.11 0.90 3.25
CA GLU A 76 15.93 2.25 3.79
C GLU A 76 17.16 3.14 3.55
N LYS A 77 18.37 2.56 3.62
CA LYS A 77 19.62 3.26 3.28
C LYS A 77 19.61 3.84 1.85
N TYR A 78 18.97 3.16 0.89
CA TYR A 78 19.01 3.55 -0.53
C TYR A 78 17.76 4.31 -0.98
N LEU A 79 16.60 3.90 -0.49
CA LEU A 79 15.31 4.45 -0.92
C LEU A 79 14.78 5.54 0.01
N GLY A 80 15.33 5.66 1.22
CA GLY A 80 14.83 6.52 2.29
C GLY A 80 13.81 5.80 3.17
N SER A 81 13.20 6.54 4.08
CA SER A 81 12.12 6.05 4.94
C SER A 81 10.98 5.44 4.12
N LYS A 82 10.24 4.52 4.75
CA LYS A 82 9.08 3.87 4.13
C LYS A 82 8.05 4.94 3.72
N ILE A 83 7.57 4.85 2.48
CA ILE A 83 6.61 5.81 1.91
C ILE A 83 5.19 5.42 2.29
N TYR A 84 4.91 4.12 2.26
CA TYR A 84 3.64 3.55 2.64
C TYR A 84 3.83 2.67 3.87
N THR A 85 2.93 2.85 4.83
CA THR A 85 2.76 1.87 5.90
C THR A 85 2.07 0.67 5.29
N PHE A 86 2.71 -0.49 5.37
CA PHE A 86 2.02 -1.73 5.07
C PHE A 86 1.08 -1.97 6.24
N ASP A 87 -0.22 -1.77 6.01
CA ASP A 87 -1.26 -2.01 7.01
C ASP A 87 -1.32 -3.51 7.30
N ILE A 88 -0.47 -3.97 8.20
CA ILE A 88 -0.72 -5.18 8.96
C ILE A 88 -2.06 -4.92 9.63
N LYS A 89 -3.06 -5.77 9.34
CA LYS A 89 -4.40 -5.79 9.96
C LYS A 89 -4.38 -5.02 11.29
N GLU A 90 -5.23 -4.00 11.43
CA GLU A 90 -5.50 -3.45 12.76
C GLU A 90 -5.80 -4.65 13.67
N LYS A 91 -4.97 -4.82 14.70
CA LYS A 91 -5.02 -6.01 15.57
C LYS A 91 -6.26 -6.01 16.47
N GLU A 92 -6.99 -4.90 16.52
CA GLU A 92 -8.09 -4.67 17.43
C GLU A 92 -9.33 -4.27 16.64
N ASP A 93 -10.42 -5.00 16.87
CA ASP A 93 -11.72 -4.66 16.33
C ASP A 93 -12.22 -3.36 17.00
N ARG A 94 -12.40 -2.31 16.19
CA ARG A 94 -12.94 -1.04 16.65
C ARG A 94 -14.44 -0.99 16.40
N GLY A 95 -15.22 -0.90 17.47
CA GLY A 95 -16.66 -0.67 17.37
C GLY A 95 -16.94 0.62 16.60
N GLY A 96 -17.84 0.55 15.61
CA GLY A 96 -18.20 1.69 14.76
C GLY A 96 -17.31 1.91 13.54
N VAL A 97 -16.28 1.09 13.29
CA VAL A 97 -15.44 1.17 12.09
C VAL A 97 -15.59 -0.11 11.27
N VAL A 98 -15.87 0.02 9.98
CA VAL A 98 -15.92 -1.10 9.03
C VAL A 98 -15.07 -0.81 7.81
N LYS A 99 -14.42 -1.84 7.24
CA LYS A 99 -13.65 -1.68 5.99
C LYS A 99 -14.54 -1.98 4.78
N GLY A 100 -14.85 -0.95 4.00
CA GLY A 100 -15.47 -1.09 2.69
C GLY A 100 -14.42 -1.32 1.60
N MET A 101 -14.85 -1.90 0.48
CA MET A 101 -14.07 -1.91 -0.76
C MET A 101 -14.65 -0.87 -1.71
N ALA A 102 -13.79 -0.01 -2.22
CA ALA A 102 -14.13 0.99 -3.22
C ALA A 102 -13.42 0.66 -4.53
N TRP A 103 -14.11 0.93 -5.64
CA TRP A 103 -13.48 0.97 -6.94
C TRP A 103 -12.96 2.38 -7.19
N THR A 104 -11.67 2.50 -7.47
CA THR A 104 -11.01 3.74 -7.86
C THR A 104 -10.47 3.62 -9.28
N ALA A 105 -10.12 4.75 -9.91
CA ALA A 105 -9.48 4.76 -11.22
C ALA A 105 -8.15 3.97 -11.26
N ALA A 106 -7.50 3.74 -10.11
CA ALA A 106 -6.25 3.00 -9.99
C ALA A 106 -6.46 1.50 -9.64
N GLY A 107 -7.70 1.06 -9.47
CA GLY A 107 -8.06 -0.30 -9.04
C GLY A 107 -8.92 -0.31 -7.78
N GLY A 108 -9.08 -1.49 -7.18
CA GLY A 108 -9.76 -1.62 -5.89
C GLY A 108 -8.91 -1.06 -4.75
N ASP A 109 -9.52 -0.29 -3.86
CA ASP A 109 -8.91 0.16 -2.60
C ASP A 109 -9.85 -0.14 -1.43
N THR A 110 -9.30 -0.23 -0.23
CA THR A 110 -10.09 -0.39 0.99
C THR A 110 -10.28 0.98 1.65
N LEU A 111 -11.53 1.34 1.92
CA LEU A 111 -11.87 2.58 2.61
C LEU A 111 -12.52 2.28 3.97
N PRO A 112 -11.99 2.82 5.08
CA PRO A 112 -12.68 2.75 6.35
C PRO A 112 -13.94 3.62 6.31
N VAL A 113 -15.06 3.06 6.77
CA VAL A 113 -16.30 3.78 7.04
C VAL A 113 -16.48 3.81 8.55
N GLU A 114 -16.57 5.01 9.10
CA GLU A 114 -16.64 5.24 10.53
C GLU A 114 -18.02 5.77 10.92
N SER A 115 -18.50 5.34 12.07
CA SER A 115 -19.76 5.76 12.67
C SER A 115 -19.56 5.99 14.16
N VAL A 116 -20.08 7.12 14.64
CA VAL A 116 -19.98 7.52 16.05
C VAL A 116 -21.36 7.93 16.54
N ILE A 117 -21.69 7.53 17.77
CA ILE A 117 -22.93 7.91 18.45
C ILE A 117 -22.60 9.04 19.42
N MET A 118 -23.38 10.12 19.35
CA MET A 118 -23.26 11.27 20.26
C MET A 118 -24.60 11.55 20.94
N LYS A 119 -24.57 12.08 22.17
CA LYS A 119 -25.79 12.53 22.86
C LYS A 119 -26.43 13.67 22.06
N GLY A 120 -27.71 13.55 21.74
CA GLY A 120 -28.42 14.55 20.92
C GLY A 120 -29.82 14.13 20.53
N THR A 121 -30.33 14.74 19.46
CA THR A 121 -31.73 14.59 19.01
C THR A 121 -31.96 13.43 18.02
N GLY A 122 -30.95 12.59 17.78
CA GLY A 122 -31.05 11.45 16.85
C GLY A 122 -30.90 11.82 15.37
N LYS A 123 -30.34 12.99 15.05
CA LYS A 123 -30.04 13.40 13.67
C LYS A 123 -28.86 12.60 13.11
N LEU A 124 -28.98 12.15 11.86
CA LEU A 124 -27.89 11.55 11.09
C LEU A 124 -27.12 12.66 10.36
N ILE A 125 -25.81 12.75 10.62
CA ILE A 125 -24.90 13.68 9.96
C ILE A 125 -23.93 12.84 9.12
N LEU A 126 -23.85 13.13 7.83
CA LEU A 126 -22.97 12.44 6.88
C LEU A 126 -21.82 13.37 6.47
N THR A 127 -20.60 12.87 6.51
CA THR A 127 -19.37 13.62 6.20
C THR A 127 -18.51 12.85 5.20
N GLY A 128 -17.45 13.48 4.67
CA GLY A 128 -16.52 12.81 3.74
C GLY A 128 -16.86 12.97 2.26
N GLN A 129 -17.54 14.06 1.88
CA GLN A 129 -17.89 14.38 0.48
C GLN A 129 -18.63 13.25 -0.25
N LEU A 130 -19.59 12.63 0.45
CA LEU A 130 -20.41 11.56 -0.12
C LEU A 130 -21.32 12.11 -1.22
N GLY A 131 -21.32 11.47 -2.39
CA GLY A 131 -22.30 11.76 -3.45
C GLY A 131 -23.71 11.33 -3.05
N ASP A 132 -24.71 11.83 -3.77
CA ASP A 132 -26.13 11.67 -3.42
C ASP A 132 -26.55 10.20 -3.24
N VAL A 133 -26.07 9.31 -4.11
CA VAL A 133 -26.34 7.86 -4.04
C VAL A 133 -25.83 7.24 -2.74
N MET A 134 -24.65 7.66 -2.29
CA MET A 134 -24.08 7.15 -1.04
C MET A 134 -24.77 7.74 0.18
N GLN A 135 -25.21 9.00 0.10
CA GLN A 135 -26.03 9.61 1.14
C GLN A 135 -27.40 8.92 1.27
N GLU A 136 -28.03 8.57 0.15
CA GLU A 136 -29.28 7.81 0.14
C GLU A 136 -29.08 6.41 0.74
N SER A 137 -28.02 5.71 0.33
CA SER A 137 -27.67 4.40 0.86
C SER A 137 -27.46 4.42 2.39
N ALA A 138 -26.78 5.46 2.91
CA ALA A 138 -26.58 5.62 4.34
C ALA A 138 -27.90 5.87 5.10
N LYS A 139 -28.83 6.64 4.52
CA LYS A 139 -30.17 6.87 5.10
C LYS A 139 -31.00 5.58 5.12
N ILE A 140 -30.94 4.77 4.06
CA ILE A 140 -31.61 3.47 3.99
C ILE A 140 -31.08 2.53 5.08
N ALA A 141 -29.75 2.42 5.20
CA ALA A 141 -29.13 1.59 6.23
C ALA A 141 -29.53 2.05 7.64
N PHE A 142 -29.51 3.36 7.90
CA PHE A 142 -29.96 3.92 9.18
C PHE A 142 -31.44 3.62 9.46
N GLY A 143 -32.31 3.75 8.46
CA GLY A 143 -33.73 3.40 8.56
C GLY A 143 -33.95 1.92 8.87
N PHE A 144 -33.21 1.03 8.22
CA PHE A 144 -33.25 -0.41 8.46
C PHE A 144 -32.88 -0.75 9.91
N VAL A 145 -31.78 -0.19 10.42
CA VAL A 145 -31.35 -0.41 11.81
C VAL A 145 -32.40 0.10 12.79
N ARG A 146 -33.00 1.27 12.55
CA ARG A 146 -34.08 1.81 13.40
C ARG A 146 -35.34 0.94 13.38
N ALA A 147 -35.73 0.42 12.22
CA ALA A 147 -36.91 -0.45 12.10
C ALA A 147 -36.73 -1.79 12.80
N ASN A 148 -35.48 -2.25 12.96
CA ASN A 148 -35.14 -3.52 13.57
C ASN A 148 -34.44 -3.38 14.93
N SER A 149 -34.49 -2.21 15.58
CA SER A 149 -33.74 -1.98 16.83
C SER A 149 -34.11 -2.99 17.90
N VAL A 150 -35.41 -3.22 18.14
CA VAL A 150 -35.91 -4.21 19.11
C VAL A 150 -35.34 -5.62 18.89
N LYS A 151 -35.06 -5.99 17.63
CA LYS A 151 -34.48 -7.30 17.28
C LYS A 151 -32.97 -7.38 17.57
N TYR A 152 -32.25 -6.27 17.44
CA TYR A 152 -30.79 -6.23 17.55
C TYR A 152 -30.27 -5.64 18.88
N GLY A 153 -31.15 -5.04 19.69
CA GLY A 153 -30.85 -4.41 20.98
C GLY A 153 -30.67 -2.91 20.88
#